data_AF-A0A9E5J5D3-F1
#
_entry.id   AF-A0A9E5J5D3-F1
#
_cell.length_a   1.000
_cell.length_b   1.000
_cell.length_c   1.000
_cell.angle_alpha   90.00
_cell.angle_beta   90.00
_cell.angle_gamma   90.00
#
_symmetry.space_group_name_H-M   'P 1'
#
loop_
_entity.id
_entity.type
_entity.pdbx_description
1 polymer ?
#
loop_
_entity_poly.entity_id
_entity_poly.type
_entity_poly.pdbx_seq_one_letter_code
_entity_poly.pdbx_strand_id
1 'polypeptide(L)'
;MAKVTLTVLGSGSRGNSLHVEYEGKAILVDAGLSAKQLEARMMQVGADAAELLGIILTHEHGDHSAGLKTFLKKRRCPVYATHGTKDALEPNLATAEWRAFEAGAKVEMGGFLVETFPVPHDAAEPIGMRITAGQVRVGLVSDLGYVTRLVV
;
A
#
# COMPACT_ATOMS: atom_id res chain seq x y z
N MET A 1 25.95 7.17 1.08
CA MET A 1 25.02 6.19 0.48
C MET A 1 23.61 6.70 0.68
N ALA A 2 22.75 6.60 -0.34
CA ALA A 2 21.35 6.99 -0.20
C ALA A 2 20.66 6.10 0.85
N LYS A 3 19.89 6.72 1.75
CA LYS A 3 19.22 6.03 2.87
C LYS A 3 17.82 5.59 2.43
N VAL A 4 17.44 4.37 2.83
CA VAL A 4 16.04 3.92 2.78
C VAL A 4 15.41 4.11 4.16
N THR A 5 14.27 4.79 4.21
CA THR A 5 13.52 5.02 5.45
C THR A 5 12.18 4.29 5.38
N LEU A 6 11.87 3.55 6.44
CA LEU A 6 10.58 2.89 6.62
C LEU A 6 9.88 3.47 7.84
N THR A 7 8.64 3.92 7.64
CA THR A 7 7.84 4.49 8.71
C THR A 7 6.48 3.81 8.73
N VAL A 8 6.22 3.04 9.78
CA VAL A 8 4.89 2.48 10.03
C VAL A 8 4.00 3.61 10.53
N LEU A 9 3.13 4.09 9.66
CA LEU A 9 2.17 5.15 9.98
C LEU A 9 0.96 4.57 10.72
N GLY A 10 0.59 3.32 10.46
CA GLY A 10 -0.49 2.62 11.16
C GLY A 10 -0.30 1.11 11.04
N SER A 11 -0.72 0.38 12.08
CA SER A 11 -0.76 -1.08 12.08
C SER A 11 -1.90 -1.58 12.97
N GLY A 12 -2.72 -2.51 12.45
CA GLY A 12 -3.87 -3.10 13.11
C GLY A 12 -5.23 -2.59 12.60
N SER A 13 -6.30 -3.07 13.22
CA SER A 13 -7.70 -2.92 12.75
C SER A 13 -8.23 -1.49 12.59
N ARG A 14 -7.48 -0.48 13.02
CA ARG A 14 -7.83 0.94 12.86
C ARG A 14 -7.20 1.57 11.61
N GLY A 15 -6.45 0.80 10.83
CA GLY A 15 -5.81 1.23 9.60
C GLY A 15 -4.31 0.92 9.57
N ASN A 16 -3.93 0.15 8.54
CA ASN A 16 -2.58 -0.14 8.14
C ASN A 16 -2.10 0.88 7.11
N SER A 17 -0.87 1.36 7.29
CA SER A 17 -0.20 2.18 6.29
C SER A 17 1.30 2.23 6.58
N LEU A 18 2.10 1.92 5.58
CA LEU A 18 3.57 1.94 5.64
C LEU A 18 4.10 2.93 4.61
N HIS A 19 4.93 3.86 5.05
CA HIS A 19 5.66 4.77 4.17
C HIS A 19 7.06 4.24 3.91
N VAL A 20 7.47 4.16 2.64
CA VAL A 20 8.82 3.76 2.23
C VAL A 20 9.43 4.87 1.39
N GLU A 21 10.55 5.42 1.86
CA GLU A 21 11.23 6.55 1.24
C GLU A 21 12.63 6.18 0.76
N TYR A 22 13.01 6.69 -0.41
CA TYR A 22 14.34 6.57 -1.00
C TYR A 22 14.60 7.76 -1.93
N GLU A 23 15.75 8.43 -1.76
CA GLU A 23 16.19 9.55 -2.61
C GLU A 23 15.14 10.67 -2.81
N GLY A 24 14.43 11.03 -1.72
CA GLY A 24 13.42 12.10 -1.75
C GLY A 24 12.09 11.71 -2.43
N LYS A 25 11.93 10.44 -2.79
CA LYS A 25 10.69 9.86 -3.32
C LYS A 25 10.14 8.84 -2.34
N ALA A 26 8.82 8.66 -2.37
CA ALA A 26 8.15 7.72 -1.51
C ALA A 26 7.04 6.95 -2.21
N ILE A 27 6.80 5.74 -1.70
CA ILE A 27 5.58 4.98 -1.95
C ILE A 27 4.87 4.75 -0.63
N LEU A 28 3.54 4.71 -0.68
CA LEU A 28 2.73 4.29 0.44
C LEU A 28 2.22 2.88 0.19
N VAL A 29 2.43 1.98 1.14
CA VAL A 29 1.75 0.68 1.15
C VAL A 29 0.54 0.79 2.04
N ASP A 30 -0.63 0.59 1.45
CA ASP A 30 -1.94 0.73 2.08
C ASP A 30 -2.28 2.13 2.60
N ALA A 31 -3.57 2.44 2.61
CA ALA A 31 -4.17 3.69 3.08
C ALA A 31 -5.39 3.41 3.97
N GLY A 32 -5.22 2.53 4.96
CA GLY A 32 -6.30 2.14 5.88
C GLY A 32 -6.68 3.20 6.90
N LEU A 33 -5.73 4.05 7.28
CA LEU A 33 -5.97 5.19 8.18
C LEU A 33 -6.85 6.24 7.50
N SER A 34 -7.69 6.94 8.27
CA SER A 34 -8.41 8.10 7.72
C SER A 34 -7.43 9.12 7.11
N ALA A 35 -7.81 9.79 6.02
CA ALA A 35 -6.93 10.74 5.33
C ALA A 35 -6.37 11.82 6.28
N LYS A 36 -7.15 12.26 7.28
CA LYS A 36 -6.70 13.19 8.32
C LYS A 36 -5.58 12.59 9.18
N GLN A 37 -5.72 11.34 9.63
CA GLN A 37 -4.68 10.68 10.43
C GLN A 37 -3.45 10.38 9.60
N LEU A 38 -3.63 9.92 8.36
CA LEU A 38 -2.53 9.63 7.45
C LEU A 38 -1.68 10.88 7.21
N GLU A 39 -2.29 12.01 6.83
CA GLU A 39 -1.59 13.29 6.67
C GLU A 39 -0.93 13.77 7.96
N ALA A 40 -1.65 13.74 9.09
CA ALA A 40 -1.10 14.19 10.37
C ALA A 40 0.15 13.40 10.77
N ARG A 41 0.12 12.07 10.59
CA ARG A 41 1.26 11.20 10.92
C ARG A 41 2.41 11.38 9.94
N MET A 42 2.13 11.55 8.64
CA MET A 42 3.17 11.87 7.65
C MET A 42 3.89 13.17 7.99
N MET A 43 3.14 14.23 8.32
CA MET A 43 3.73 15.52 8.72
C MET A 43 4.55 15.42 10.01
N GLN A 44 4.05 14.68 11.01
CA GLN A 44 4.73 14.54 12.30
C GLN A 44 6.13 13.92 12.19
N VAL A 45 6.33 13.04 11.21
CA VAL A 45 7.59 12.33 10.98
C VAL A 45 8.39 12.85 9.78
N GLY A 46 7.92 13.95 9.17
CA GLY A 46 8.56 14.57 7.99
C GLY A 46 8.43 13.77 6.69
N ALA A 47 7.58 12.75 6.65
CA ALA A 47 7.35 11.90 5.47
C ALA A 47 6.58 12.63 4.34
N ASP A 48 5.99 13.78 4.62
CA ASP A 48 5.32 14.61 3.62
C ASP A 48 6.29 15.39 2.72
N ALA A 49 7.56 15.50 3.13
CA ALA A 49 8.61 16.18 2.36
C ALA A 49 9.03 15.42 1.10
N ALA A 50 8.81 14.10 1.06
CA ALA A 50 9.11 13.27 -0.09
C ALA A 50 8.02 13.36 -1.17
N GLU A 51 8.43 13.24 -2.43
CA GLU A 51 7.51 13.12 -3.56
C GLU A 51 6.79 11.76 -3.49
N LEU A 52 5.48 11.78 -3.21
CA LEU A 52 4.67 10.56 -3.19
C LEU A 52 4.37 10.10 -4.62
N LEU A 53 4.98 8.99 -5.03
CA LEU A 53 4.86 8.41 -6.37
C LEU A 53 3.55 7.66 -6.59
N GLY A 54 2.92 7.18 -5.52
CA GLY A 54 1.70 6.39 -5.59
C GLY A 54 1.45 5.59 -4.32
N ILE A 55 0.30 4.92 -4.33
CA ILE A 55 -0.14 4.01 -3.26
C ILE A 55 -0.22 2.62 -3.85
N ILE A 56 0.41 1.63 -3.24
CA ILE A 56 0.21 0.23 -3.57
C ILE A 56 -0.63 -0.44 -2.49
N LEU A 57 -1.68 -1.15 -2.90
CA LEU A 57 -2.57 -1.87 -1.99
C LEU A 57 -2.17 -3.34 -1.91
N THR A 58 -2.18 -3.88 -0.69
CA THR A 58 -2.03 -5.33 -0.45
C THR A 58 -3.31 -6.08 -0.78
N HIS A 59 -4.46 -5.53 -0.38
CA HIS A 59 -5.80 -6.06 -0.65
C HIS A 59 -6.90 -5.01 -0.34
N GLU A 60 -8.17 -5.35 -0.54
CA GLU A 60 -9.31 -4.42 -0.52
C GLU A 60 -9.90 -4.10 0.86
N HIS A 61 -9.50 -4.80 1.92
CA HIS A 61 -10.13 -4.63 3.23
C HIS A 61 -10.06 -3.19 3.76
N GLY A 62 -11.05 -2.82 4.57
CA GLY A 62 -11.24 -1.43 5.03
C GLY A 62 -10.06 -0.90 5.85
N ASP A 63 -9.44 -1.72 6.68
CA ASP A 63 -8.24 -1.36 7.41
C ASP A 63 -6.98 -1.28 6.52
N HIS A 64 -7.10 -1.49 5.21
CA HIS A 64 -6.05 -1.22 4.20
C HIS A 64 -6.46 -0.15 3.19
N SER A 65 -7.75 0.10 2.98
CA SER A 65 -8.24 0.93 1.87
C SER A 65 -9.20 2.07 2.28
N ALA A 66 -9.76 2.09 3.50
CA ALA A 66 -10.85 3.00 3.86
C ALA A 66 -10.49 4.49 3.77
N GLY A 67 -9.23 4.84 4.03
CA GLY A 67 -8.72 6.21 3.92
C GLY A 67 -8.53 6.71 2.48
N LEU A 68 -8.37 5.78 1.54
CA LEU A 68 -7.92 6.03 0.18
C LEU A 68 -8.78 7.06 -0.54
N LYS A 69 -10.11 6.94 -0.48
CA LYS A 69 -11.06 7.83 -1.17
C LYS A 69 -10.87 9.30 -0.81
N THR A 70 -10.74 9.57 0.49
CA THR A 70 -10.60 10.95 0.97
C THR A 70 -9.18 11.44 0.76
N PHE A 71 -8.19 10.56 0.86
CA PHE A 71 -6.79 10.90 0.64
C PHE A 71 -6.55 11.32 -0.82
N LEU A 72 -7.08 10.58 -1.80
CA LEU A 72 -6.95 10.88 -3.23
C LEU A 72 -7.61 12.21 -3.64
N LYS A 73 -8.65 12.66 -2.92
CA LYS A 73 -9.23 14.00 -3.13
C LYS A 73 -8.27 15.12 -2.78
N LYS A 74 -7.36 14.89 -1.84
CA LYS A 74 -6.37 15.87 -1.36
C LYS A 74 -5.04 15.74 -2.10
N ARG A 75 -4.60 14.50 -2.35
CA ARG A 75 -3.34 14.16 -3.03
C ARG A 75 -3.63 13.23 -4.20
N ARG A 76 -3.66 13.79 -5.42
CA ARG A 76 -3.78 12.99 -6.64
C ARG A 76 -2.49 12.22 -6.87
N CYS A 77 -2.59 10.90 -6.86
CA CYS A 77 -1.50 9.99 -7.18
C CYS A 77 -2.08 8.66 -7.72
N PRO A 78 -1.31 7.89 -8.49
CA PRO A 78 -1.76 6.60 -8.99
C PRO A 78 -1.92 5.57 -7.86
N VAL A 79 -2.89 4.69 -8.03
CA VAL A 79 -3.16 3.56 -7.14
C VAL A 79 -2.81 2.27 -7.87
N TYR A 80 -1.86 1.52 -7.31
CA TYR A 80 -1.44 0.22 -7.79
C TYR A 80 -2.15 -0.86 -6.98
N ALA A 81 -2.79 -1.80 -7.67
CA ALA A 81 -3.48 -2.92 -7.04
C ALA A 81 -3.53 -4.11 -7.99
N THR A 82 -3.76 -5.31 -7.44
CA THR A 82 -4.14 -6.45 -8.26
C THR A 82 -5.49 -6.22 -8.94
N HIS A 83 -5.79 -6.96 -10.00
CA HIS A 83 -7.08 -6.86 -10.68
C HIS A 83 -8.27 -7.08 -9.72
N GLY A 84 -8.23 -8.11 -8.88
CA GLY A 84 -9.26 -8.41 -7.88
C GLY A 84 -9.44 -7.30 -6.85
N THR A 85 -8.34 -6.78 -6.29
CA THR A 85 -8.40 -5.66 -5.34
C THR A 85 -8.95 -4.40 -6.01
N LYS A 86 -8.53 -4.11 -7.24
CA LYS A 86 -9.07 -2.98 -8.01
C LYS A 86 -10.58 -3.16 -8.22
N ASP A 87 -11.01 -4.29 -8.75
CA ASP A 87 -12.41 -4.52 -9.13
C ASP A 87 -13.35 -4.44 -7.91
N ALA A 88 -12.88 -4.87 -6.73
CA ALA A 88 -13.62 -4.72 -5.48
C ALA A 88 -13.76 -3.25 -5.03
N LEU A 89 -12.77 -2.40 -5.32
CA LEU A 89 -12.70 -1.02 -4.83
C LEU A 89 -13.20 0.03 -5.83
N GLU A 90 -13.01 -0.19 -7.14
CA GLU A 90 -13.31 0.75 -8.22
C GLU A 90 -14.75 1.28 -8.20
N PRO A 91 -15.80 0.49 -7.91
CA PRO A 91 -17.17 1.01 -7.80
C PRO A 91 -17.31 2.16 -6.78
N ASN A 92 -16.50 2.17 -5.72
CA ASN A 92 -16.50 3.18 -4.68
C ASN A 92 -15.44 4.29 -4.89
N LEU A 93 -14.55 4.09 -5.86
CA LEU A 93 -13.32 4.85 -6.13
C LEU A 93 -13.13 5.14 -7.64
N ALA A 94 -14.22 5.37 -8.39
CA ALA A 94 -14.21 5.48 -9.85
C ALA A 94 -13.29 6.59 -10.43
N THR A 95 -12.86 7.55 -9.61
CA THR A 95 -11.97 8.65 -10.02
C THR A 95 -10.49 8.39 -9.74
N ALA A 96 -10.14 7.23 -9.17
CA ALA A 96 -8.74 6.89 -8.92
C ALA A 96 -8.01 6.58 -10.24
N GLU A 97 -6.77 7.03 -10.36
CA GLU A 97 -5.89 6.63 -11.47
C GLU A 97 -5.34 5.23 -11.17
N TRP A 98 -6.08 4.20 -11.56
CA TRP A 98 -5.70 2.81 -11.31
C TRP A 98 -4.58 2.35 -12.24
N ARG A 99 -3.60 1.65 -11.66
CA ARG A 99 -2.55 0.88 -12.34
C ARG A 99 -2.66 -0.56 -11.87
N ALA A 100 -3.55 -1.29 -12.54
CA ALA A 100 -3.80 -2.70 -12.23
C ALA A 100 -2.63 -3.58 -12.69
N PHE A 101 -2.40 -4.68 -11.97
CA PHE A 101 -1.40 -5.69 -12.31
C PHE A 101 -1.85 -7.09 -11.86
N GLU A 102 -1.18 -8.13 -12.33
CA GLU A 102 -1.42 -9.51 -11.88
C GLU A 102 -0.63 -9.82 -10.60
N ALA A 103 -1.21 -10.59 -9.67
CA ALA A 103 -0.46 -11.07 -8.50
C ALA A 103 0.79 -11.84 -8.94
N GLY A 104 1.96 -11.50 -8.39
CA GLY A 104 3.24 -12.04 -8.86
C GLY A 104 4.01 -11.09 -9.78
N ALA A 105 3.37 -10.03 -10.28
CA ALA A 105 4.01 -9.04 -11.16
C ALA A 105 5.05 -8.19 -10.41
N LYS A 106 5.91 -7.56 -11.21
CA LYS A 106 6.87 -6.55 -10.79
C LYS A 106 6.36 -5.17 -11.16
N VAL A 107 6.41 -4.24 -10.22
CA VAL A 107 5.98 -2.85 -10.39
C VAL A 107 7.18 -1.94 -10.12
N GLU A 108 7.51 -1.09 -11.07
CA GLU A 108 8.58 -0.10 -10.93
C GLU A 108 8.00 1.28 -10.64
N MET A 109 8.51 1.95 -9.61
CA MET A 109 8.07 3.27 -9.18
C MET A 109 9.28 4.11 -8.81
N GLY A 110 9.76 4.96 -9.71
CA GLY A 110 10.72 6.02 -9.39
C GLY A 110 11.96 5.62 -8.57
N GLY A 111 12.52 4.42 -8.78
CA GLY A 111 13.67 3.88 -8.03
C GLY A 111 13.34 2.72 -7.10
N PHE A 112 12.05 2.44 -6.90
CA PHE A 112 11.55 1.25 -6.21
C PHE A 112 11.22 0.15 -7.22
N LEU A 113 11.72 -1.07 -6.97
CA LEU A 113 11.24 -2.29 -7.63
C LEU A 113 10.40 -3.08 -6.61
N VAL A 114 9.12 -3.21 -6.88
CA VAL A 114 8.17 -3.95 -6.02
C VAL A 114 7.80 -5.25 -6.70
N GLU A 115 8.24 -6.36 -6.12
CA GLU A 115 7.92 -7.70 -6.59
C GLU A 115 6.82 -8.27 -5.70
N THR A 116 5.67 -8.56 -6.29
CA THR A 116 4.49 -9.04 -5.54
C THR A 116 4.44 -10.57 -5.54
N PHE A 117 3.70 -11.15 -4.61
CA PHE A 117 3.38 -12.58 -4.60
C PHE A 117 2.04 -12.80 -3.91
N PRO A 118 1.23 -13.78 -4.37
CA PRO A 118 -0.06 -14.06 -3.74
C PRO A 118 0.15 -14.58 -2.31
N VAL A 119 -0.77 -14.21 -1.41
CA VAL A 119 -0.82 -14.75 -0.05
C VAL A 119 -2.20 -15.36 0.21
N PRO A 120 -2.31 -16.40 1.05
CA PRO A 120 -3.61 -16.84 1.52
C PRO A 120 -4.20 -15.82 2.49
N HIS A 121 -5.38 -15.31 2.14
CA HIS A 121 -6.21 -14.43 2.96
C HIS A 121 -7.63 -14.39 2.38
N ASP A 122 -8.62 -14.01 3.17
CA ASP A 122 -10.03 -13.91 2.75
C ASP A 122 -10.34 -12.60 2.01
N ALA A 123 -9.56 -12.30 0.97
CA ALA A 123 -9.64 -11.07 0.20
C ALA A 123 -9.55 -11.31 -1.33
N ALA A 124 -9.81 -10.29 -2.13
CA ALA A 124 -9.79 -10.33 -3.60
C ALA A 124 -8.36 -10.15 -4.15
N GLU A 125 -7.73 -11.27 -4.49
CA GLU A 125 -6.33 -11.34 -4.98
C GLU A 125 -5.30 -10.64 -4.06
N PRO A 126 -5.22 -11.03 -2.77
CA PRO A 126 -4.31 -10.43 -1.80
C PRO A 126 -2.85 -10.76 -2.10
N ILE A 127 -1.98 -9.79 -1.85
CA ILE A 127 -0.55 -9.93 -2.11
C ILE A 127 0.32 -9.55 -0.91
N GLY A 128 1.43 -10.27 -0.76
CA GLY A 128 2.64 -9.80 -0.11
C GLY A 128 3.57 -9.18 -1.14
N MET A 129 4.62 -8.51 -0.67
CA MET A 129 5.59 -7.87 -1.58
C MET A 129 7.00 -7.82 -1.03
N ARG A 130 7.96 -7.78 -1.95
CA ARG A 130 9.36 -7.40 -1.71
C ARG A 130 9.65 -6.08 -2.39
N ILE A 131 10.03 -5.08 -1.62
CA ILE A 131 10.40 -3.74 -2.09
C ILE A 131 11.92 -3.64 -2.11
N THR A 132 12.49 -3.36 -3.28
CA THR A 132 13.93 -3.08 -3.44
C THR A 132 14.12 -1.60 -3.74
N ALA A 133 15.02 -0.94 -3.00
CA ALA A 133 15.42 0.45 -3.21
C ALA A 133 16.93 0.58 -2.99
N GLY A 134 17.67 0.95 -4.04
CA GLY A 134 19.13 0.89 -4.05
C GLY A 134 19.64 -0.53 -3.71
N GLN A 135 20.44 -0.65 -2.66
CA GLN A 135 20.97 -1.95 -2.18
C GLN A 135 20.11 -2.59 -1.07
N VAL A 136 19.04 -1.93 -0.63
CA VAL A 136 18.17 -2.42 0.46
C VAL A 136 16.98 -3.17 -0.12
N ARG A 137 16.62 -4.27 0.55
CA ARG A 137 15.42 -5.05 0.24
C ARG A 137 14.58 -5.22 1.50
N VAL A 138 13.28 -5.00 1.37
CA VAL A 138 12.30 -5.11 2.46
C VAL A 138 11.22 -6.10 2.02
N GLY A 139 10.98 -7.12 2.85
CA GLY A 139 9.81 -7.99 2.68
C GLY A 139 8.65 -7.49 3.52
N LEU A 140 7.46 -7.39 2.94
CA LEU A 140 6.23 -7.05 3.63
C LEU A 140 5.20 -8.13 3.37
N VAL A 141 4.66 -8.68 4.45
CA VAL A 141 3.54 -9.61 4.44
C VAL A 141 2.62 -9.18 5.58
N SER A 142 1.37 -8.87 5.27
CA SER A 142 0.29 -8.71 6.23
C SER A 142 -0.78 -9.77 5.93
N ASP A 143 -1.65 -10.00 6.91
CA ASP A 143 -2.88 -10.80 6.74
C ASP A 143 -2.65 -12.14 6.04
N LEU A 144 -1.82 -12.97 6.67
CA LEU A 144 -1.42 -14.27 6.14
C LEU A 144 -2.13 -15.38 6.90
N GLY A 145 -3.04 -16.09 6.25
CA GLY A 145 -3.71 -17.23 6.84
C GLY A 145 -4.79 -17.87 5.98
N TYR A 146 -5.19 -19.08 6.38
CA TYR A 146 -6.36 -19.74 5.83
C TYR A 146 -7.43 -19.83 6.90
N VAL A 147 -8.68 -19.56 6.52
CA VAL A 147 -9.83 -19.97 7.32
C VAL A 147 -9.93 -21.49 7.23
N THR A 148 -9.74 -22.18 8.36
CA THR A 148 -9.85 -23.64 8.43
C THR A 148 -11.15 -24.05 9.09
N ARG A 149 -11.65 -25.25 8.77
CA ARG A 149 -12.85 -25.84 9.42
C ARG A 149 -12.60 -26.36 10.84
N LEU A 150 -11.43 -26.10 11.43
CA LEU A 150 -11.13 -26.50 12.82
C LEU A 150 -11.78 -25.56 13.84
N VAL A 151 -12.11 -24.35 13.42
CA VAL A 151 -12.85 -23.36 14.21
C VAL A 151 -14.20 -23.18 13.52
N VAL A 152 -15.22 -23.85 14.05
CA VAL A 152 -16.62 -23.79 13.59
C VAL A 152 -17.49 -23.35 14.75
#